data_AF-A0A087GCX8-F1
#
_entry.id   AF-A0A087GCX8-F1
#
_cell.length_a   1.000
_cell.length_b   1.000
_cell.length_c   1.000
_cell.angle_alpha   90.00
_cell.angle_beta   90.00
_cell.angle_gamma   90.00
#
_symmetry.space_group_name_H-M   'P 1'
#
loop_
_entity.id
_entity.type
_entity.pdbx_description
1 polymer ?
#
loop_
_entity_poly.entity_id
_entity_poly.type
_entity_poly.pdbx_seq_one_letter_code
_entity_poly.pdbx_strand_id
1 'polypeptide(L)'
;MAKRFEEVAALLMVCWFEVRGRISTSLLSKNTIYGAYLVFKEEEMGAFGFASQPFETSFRSARTDLCYDTRVFLETGYTSRRPRQDGLLEIELGEYYVGFDEEELEMSVLETREGGWKGGIVVQGIEIRPK
;
A
#
# COMPACT_ATOMS: atom_id res chain seq x y z
N MET A 1 21.98 -3.38 -11.25
CA MET A 1 20.61 -2.95 -10.92
C MET A 1 20.66 -2.24 -9.58
N ALA A 2 20.18 -1.01 -9.50
CA ALA A 2 20.10 -0.28 -8.23
C ALA A 2 18.96 -0.88 -7.39
N LYS A 3 19.22 -1.14 -6.10
CA LYS A 3 18.19 -1.57 -5.16
C LYS A 3 17.36 -0.33 -4.83
N ARG A 4 16.05 -0.34 -5.16
CA ARG A 4 15.16 0.83 -4.93
C ARG A 4 14.94 1.11 -3.44
N PHE A 5 14.97 0.06 -2.62
CA PHE A 5 14.80 0.12 -1.17
C PHE A 5 15.91 -0.68 -0.48
N GLU A 6 16.54 -0.12 0.55
CA GLU A 6 17.60 -0.80 1.30
C GLU A 6 17.07 -2.01 2.08
N GLU A 7 15.81 -1.93 2.54
CA GLU A 7 15.12 -2.97 3.28
C GLU A 7 13.75 -3.24 2.65
N VAL A 8 13.31 -4.49 2.69
CA VAL A 8 12.01 -4.95 2.18
C VAL A 8 11.44 -5.99 3.14
N ALA A 9 10.13 -6.13 3.19
CA ALA A 9 9.46 -7.10 4.06
C ALA A 9 8.88 -8.25 3.24
N ALA A 10 9.31 -9.48 3.53
CA ALA A 10 8.77 -10.69 2.91
C ALA A 10 7.77 -11.36 3.86
N LEU A 11 6.56 -11.64 3.36
CA LEU A 11 5.56 -12.43 4.09
C LEU A 11 5.77 -13.89 3.73
N LEU A 12 6.43 -14.64 4.61
CA LEU A 12 6.67 -16.07 4.41
C LEU A 12 5.39 -16.88 4.71
N MET A 13 4.92 -16.77 5.94
CA MET A 13 3.70 -17.43 6.42
C MET A 13 3.27 -16.71 7.69
N VAL A 14 2.32 -15.77 7.57
CA VAL A 14 1.84 -14.93 8.69
C VAL A 14 0.32 -15.03 8.81
N CYS A 15 -0.21 -14.77 10.01
CA CYS A 15 -1.66 -14.69 10.26
C CYS A 15 -2.16 -13.24 10.41
N TRP A 16 -1.23 -12.28 10.52
CA TRP A 16 -1.49 -10.84 10.58
C TRP A 16 -0.37 -10.13 9.80
N PHE A 17 -0.76 -9.23 8.91
CA PHE A 17 0.14 -8.23 8.32
C PHE A 17 -0.44 -6.81 8.46
N GLU A 18 0.44 -5.84 8.75
CA GLU A 18 0.11 -4.42 8.82
C GLU A 18 1.29 -3.58 8.33
N VAL A 19 1.00 -2.63 7.44
CA VAL A 19 1.95 -1.61 6.98
C VAL A 19 1.35 -0.25 7.23
N ARG A 20 2.11 0.63 7.88
CA ARG A 20 1.75 2.03 8.09
C ARG A 20 2.83 2.95 7.53
N GLY A 21 2.39 4.09 7.02
CA GLY A 21 3.26 5.17 6.56
C GLY A 21 2.74 6.51 7.05
N ARG A 22 3.66 7.43 7.34
CA ARG A 22 3.35 8.81 7.69
C ARG A 22 4.26 9.74 6.90
N ILE A 23 3.69 10.81 6.34
CA ILE A 23 4.47 11.84 5.64
C ILE A 23 3.96 13.23 6.01
N SER A 24 4.87 14.20 6.09
CA SER A 24 4.49 15.60 6.17
C SER A 24 4.25 16.16 4.76
N THR A 25 3.16 16.89 4.56
CA THR A 25 2.85 17.57 3.30
C THR A 25 3.81 18.71 2.98
N SER A 26 4.71 19.08 3.91
CA SER A 26 5.83 19.99 3.64
C SER A 26 6.89 19.38 2.70
N LEU A 27 6.99 18.05 2.65
CA LEU A 27 7.91 17.33 1.78
C LEU A 27 7.36 17.13 0.36
N LEU A 28 6.10 17.51 0.13
CA LEU A 28 5.39 17.35 -1.13
C LEU A 28 5.17 18.70 -1.80
N SER A 29 5.19 18.72 -3.13
CA SER A 29 4.86 19.92 -3.89
C SER A 29 3.41 20.34 -3.64
N LYS A 30 3.22 21.65 -3.41
CA LYS A 30 1.92 22.27 -3.15
C LYS A 30 1.05 22.30 -4.42
N ASN A 31 -0.26 22.48 -4.24
CA ASN A 31 -1.26 22.51 -5.31
C ASN A 31 -1.21 21.28 -6.25
N THR A 32 -1.02 20.10 -5.67
CA THR A 32 -0.82 18.85 -6.43
C THR A 32 -1.64 17.73 -5.79
N ILE A 33 -2.27 16.89 -6.60
CA ILE A 33 -2.93 15.66 -6.13
C ILE A 33 -1.88 14.54 -6.10
N TYR A 34 -1.77 13.88 -4.96
CA TYR A 34 -0.91 12.73 -4.78
C TYR A 34 -1.75 11.46 -4.61
N GLY A 35 -1.30 10.36 -5.18
CA GLY A 35 -1.77 9.02 -4.86
C GLY A 35 -0.77 8.31 -3.93
N ALA A 36 -1.27 7.54 -2.98
CA ALA A 36 -0.48 6.63 -2.17
C ALA A 36 -0.70 5.18 -2.63
N TYR A 37 0.38 4.44 -2.83
CA TYR A 37 0.35 3.08 -3.38
C TYR A 37 1.17 2.13 -2.52
N LEU A 38 0.58 1.01 -2.08
CA LEU A 38 1.38 -0.11 -1.59
C LEU A 38 2.03 -0.81 -2.79
N VAL A 39 3.35 -0.86 -2.81
CA VAL A 39 4.14 -1.49 -3.87
C VAL A 39 4.71 -2.80 -3.36
N PHE A 40 4.51 -3.87 -4.12
CA PHE A 40 4.95 -5.22 -3.75
C PHE A 40 5.21 -6.06 -5.00
N LYS A 41 5.73 -7.27 -4.80
CA LYS A 41 5.82 -8.30 -5.83
C LYS A 41 5.42 -9.64 -5.24
N GLU A 42 5.06 -10.58 -6.11
CA GLU A 42 4.85 -11.97 -5.73
C GLU A 42 6.19 -12.73 -5.77
N GLU A 43 6.35 -13.70 -4.88
CA GLU A 43 7.44 -14.66 -4.95
C GLU A 43 7.17 -15.71 -6.04
N GLU A 44 8.19 -16.51 -6.39
CA GLU A 44 8.12 -17.48 -7.49
C GLU A 44 7.00 -18.52 -7.32
N MET A 45 6.70 -18.91 -6.08
CA MET A 45 5.61 -19.85 -5.77
C MET A 45 4.22 -19.19 -5.79
N GLY A 46 4.15 -17.87 -6.01
CA GLY A 46 2.92 -17.08 -6.01
C GLY A 46 2.45 -16.68 -4.61
N ALA A 47 1.58 -15.68 -4.58
CA ALA A 47 0.92 -15.24 -3.35
C ALA A 47 -0.24 -16.19 -2.98
N PHE A 48 -0.43 -16.43 -1.68
CA PHE A 48 -1.53 -17.27 -1.16
C PHE A 48 -2.18 -16.65 0.07
N GLY A 49 -3.43 -17.05 0.35
CA GLY A 49 -4.17 -16.59 1.53
C GLY A 49 -4.90 -15.26 1.36
N PHE A 50 -4.82 -14.61 0.20
CA PHE A 50 -5.39 -13.29 -0.06
C PHE A 50 -6.70 -13.29 -0.89
N ALA A 51 -7.03 -14.41 -1.54
CA ALA A 51 -8.16 -14.48 -2.47
C ALA A 51 -9.54 -14.31 -1.80
N SER A 52 -9.66 -14.59 -0.50
CA SER A 52 -10.91 -14.50 0.25
C SER A 52 -10.93 -13.40 1.30
N GLN A 53 -9.82 -12.68 1.50
CA GLN A 53 -9.64 -11.73 2.61
C GLN A 53 -9.28 -10.35 2.03
N PRO A 54 -10.13 -9.33 2.21
CA PRO A 54 -9.79 -7.98 1.78
C PRO A 54 -8.77 -7.36 2.73
N PHE A 55 -7.86 -6.57 2.16
CA PHE A 55 -7.09 -5.60 2.93
C PHE A 55 -7.98 -4.43 3.30
N GLU A 56 -7.91 -4.02 4.56
CA GLU A 56 -8.43 -2.73 4.98
C GLU A 56 -7.34 -1.69 4.72
N THR A 57 -7.61 -0.74 3.84
CA THR A 57 -6.71 0.38 3.59
C THR A 57 -7.32 1.61 4.23
N SER A 58 -6.51 2.37 4.96
CA SER A 58 -6.94 3.67 5.47
C SER A 58 -6.02 4.78 4.98
N PHE A 59 -6.63 5.94 4.74
CA PHE A 59 -5.93 7.18 4.47
C PHE A 59 -6.53 8.28 5.34
N ARG A 60 -5.67 8.94 6.13
CA ARG A 60 -6.07 9.91 7.17
C ARG A 60 -5.31 11.22 7.01
N SER A 61 -6.06 12.32 7.05
CA SER A 61 -5.52 13.67 7.23
C SER A 61 -5.75 14.11 8.66
N ALA A 62 -4.68 14.54 9.34
CA ALA A 62 -4.77 15.05 10.72
C ALA A 62 -5.57 16.36 10.83
N ARG A 63 -5.79 17.08 9.73
CA ARG A 63 -6.49 18.36 9.71
C ARG A 63 -7.99 18.22 9.57
N THR A 64 -8.42 17.28 8.74
CA THR A 64 -9.83 17.15 8.36
C THR A 64 -10.55 16.04 9.14
N ASP A 65 -9.80 15.23 9.90
CA ASP A 65 -10.27 13.97 10.50
C ASP A 65 -10.96 13.05 9.48
N LEU A 66 -10.77 13.28 8.18
CA LEU A 66 -11.31 12.46 7.11
C LEU A 66 -10.52 11.16 7.06
N CYS A 67 -11.23 10.06 7.28
CA CYS A 67 -10.72 8.70 7.19
C CYS A 67 -11.39 8.01 6.01
N TYR A 68 -10.63 7.75 4.95
CA TYR A 68 -11.09 6.88 3.87
C TYR A 68 -10.69 5.45 4.21
N ASP A 69 -11.61 4.72 4.84
CA ASP A 69 -11.45 3.28 5.02
C ASP A 69 -12.11 2.56 3.85
N THR A 70 -11.30 1.85 3.06
CA THR A 70 -11.82 0.99 2.00
C THR A 70 -11.29 -0.42 2.14
N ARG A 71 -12.02 -1.36 1.54
CA ARG A 71 -11.65 -2.78 1.50
C ARG A 71 -11.20 -3.13 0.09
N VAL A 72 -9.95 -3.52 -0.06
CA VAL A 72 -9.36 -3.89 -1.34
C VAL A 72 -8.97 -5.35 -1.31
N PHE A 73 -9.48 -6.14 -2.24
CA PHE A 73 -9.03 -7.50 -2.43
C PHE A 73 -7.72 -7.50 -3.24
N LEU A 74 -6.73 -8.26 -2.76
CA LEU A 74 -5.68 -8.74 -3.65
C LEU A 74 -6.29 -9.90 -4.44
N GLU A 75 -6.80 -9.57 -5.63
CA GLU A 75 -7.05 -10.61 -6.62
C GLU A 75 -5.71 -11.17 -7.07
N THR A 76 -5.22 -12.19 -6.37
CA THR A 76 -4.00 -12.94 -6.70
C THR A 76 -4.33 -14.00 -7.73
N GLY A 77 -3.55 -14.06 -8.80
CA GLY A 77 -3.78 -14.96 -9.94
C GLY A 77 -3.52 -14.26 -11.26
N TYR A 78 -3.07 -15.02 -12.27
CA TYR A 78 -2.54 -14.58 -13.56
C TYR A 78 -3.44 -13.64 -14.42
N THR A 79 -4.61 -13.20 -13.94
CA THR A 79 -5.65 -12.58 -14.77
C THR A 79 -6.21 -11.22 -14.30
N SER A 80 -5.81 -10.66 -13.16
CA SER A 80 -6.51 -9.48 -12.59
C SER A 80 -5.68 -8.20 -12.49
N ARG A 81 -4.44 -8.22 -12.01
CA ARG A 81 -3.58 -7.02 -11.94
C ARG A 81 -2.38 -7.13 -12.87
N ARG A 82 -2.28 -6.18 -13.82
CA ARG A 82 -1.11 -6.09 -14.70
C ARG A 82 0.06 -5.50 -13.91
N PRO A 83 1.20 -6.20 -13.85
CA PRO A 83 2.41 -5.60 -13.32
C PRO A 83 2.74 -4.31 -14.07
N ARG A 84 3.36 -3.38 -13.35
CA ARG A 84 4.02 -2.22 -13.92
C ARG A 84 5.13 -2.65 -14.90
N GLN A 85 5.69 -1.67 -15.61
CA GLN A 85 6.83 -1.92 -16.52
C GLN A 85 8.05 -2.53 -15.81
N ASP A 86 8.21 -2.29 -14.51
CA ASP A 86 9.29 -2.82 -13.66
C ASP A 86 8.96 -4.19 -13.03
N GLY A 87 7.81 -4.79 -13.36
CA GLY A 87 7.38 -6.09 -12.84
C GLY A 87 6.81 -6.05 -11.41
N LEU A 88 6.64 -4.86 -10.83
CA LEU A 88 6.00 -4.68 -9.53
C LEU A 88 4.49 -4.57 -9.65
N LEU A 89 3.78 -4.98 -8.59
CA LEU A 89 2.35 -4.78 -8.40
C LEU A 89 2.11 -3.60 -7.46
N GLU A 90 0.96 -2.96 -7.63
CA GLU A 90 0.54 -1.86 -6.78
C GLU A 90 -0.95 -1.93 -6.40
N ILE A 91 -1.26 -1.47 -5.19
CA ILE A 91 -2.61 -1.19 -4.70
C ILE A 91 -2.69 0.28 -4.32
N GLU A 92 -3.69 1.00 -4.83
CA GLU A 92 -3.99 2.35 -4.39
C GLU A 92 -4.62 2.34 -3.00
N LEU A 93 -4.04 3.14 -2.10
CA LEU A 93 -4.48 3.30 -0.71
C LEU A 93 -5.41 4.51 -0.55
N GLY A 94 -5.30 5.47 -1.47
CA GLY A 94 -6.06 6.70 -1.49
C GLY A 94 -5.35 7.80 -2.27
N GLU A 95 -6.06 8.91 -2.43
CA GLU A 95 -5.54 10.13 -3.03
C GLU A 95 -5.77 11.34 -2.12
N TYR A 96 -4.90 12.34 -2.24
CA TYR A 96 -4.95 13.54 -1.42
C TYR A 96 -4.49 14.77 -2.19
N TYR A 97 -5.21 15.88 -2.04
CA TYR A 97 -4.79 17.17 -2.57
C TYR A 97 -3.89 17.89 -1.55
N VAL A 98 -2.64 18.11 -1.92
CA VAL A 98 -1.69 18.88 -1.11
C VAL A 98 -1.94 20.37 -1.37
N GLY A 99 -2.62 21.03 -0.43
CA GLY A 99 -2.82 22.48 -0.42
C GLY A 99 -1.57 23.25 0.04
N PHE A 100 -1.73 24.49 0.49
CA PHE A 100 -0.62 25.33 0.98
C PHE A 100 -0.29 25.11 2.45
N ASP A 101 -1.27 24.68 3.22
CA ASP A 101 -1.09 24.37 4.64
C ASP A 101 -0.22 23.13 4.83
N GLU A 102 0.43 23.06 5.98
CA GLU A 102 1.21 21.90 6.40
C GLU A 102 0.37 21.00 7.30
N GLU A 103 0.44 19.71 7.04
CA GLU A 103 -0.20 18.69 7.85
C GLU A 103 0.56 17.37 7.69
N GLU A 104 0.11 16.35 8.43
CA GLU A 104 0.61 15.00 8.28
C GLU A 104 -0.47 14.07 7.79
N LEU A 105 -0.07 13.23 6.84
CA LEU A 105 -0.90 12.21 6.23
C LEU A 105 -0.45 10.87 6.77
N GLU A 106 -1.40 10.10 7.29
CA GLU A 106 -1.20 8.72 7.70
C GLU A 106 -1.91 7.80 6.73
N MET A 107 -1.23 6.74 6.32
CA MET A 107 -1.79 5.72 5.43
C MET A 107 -1.44 4.34 5.96
N SER A 108 -2.35 3.40 5.81
CA SER A 108 -2.09 2.03 6.24
C SER A 108 -2.82 1.00 5.42
N VAL A 109 -2.25 -0.21 5.44
CA VAL A 109 -2.83 -1.44 4.92
C VAL A 109 -2.81 -2.45 6.05
N LEU A 110 -3.99 -2.98 6.37
CA LEU A 110 -4.20 -3.91 7.46
C LEU A 110 -4.91 -5.17 6.96
N GLU A 111 -4.41 -6.32 7.38
CA GLU A 111 -5.12 -7.58 7.23
C GLU A 111 -5.02 -8.38 8.53
N THR A 112 -5.95 -8.10 9.46
CA THR A 112 -5.88 -8.56 10.86
C THR A 112 -7.09 -9.35 11.33
N ARG A 113 -8.21 -9.30 10.57
CA ARG A 113 -9.54 -9.65 11.12
C ARG A 113 -9.90 -11.12 11.00
N GLU A 114 -9.32 -11.85 10.05
CA GLU A 114 -9.76 -13.21 9.73
C GLU A 114 -8.73 -14.30 10.03
N GLY A 115 -7.53 -13.96 10.52
CA GLY A 115 -6.55 -14.92 11.04
C GLY A 115 -6.06 -16.00 10.05
N GLY A 116 -6.31 -15.82 8.75
CA GLY A 116 -5.91 -16.76 7.70
C GLY A 116 -4.41 -16.70 7.42
N TRP A 117 -3.79 -17.87 7.25
CA TRP A 117 -2.39 -17.96 6.82
C TRP A 117 -2.22 -17.42 5.40
N LYS A 118 -1.20 -16.57 5.24
CA LYS A 118 -0.91 -15.84 4.01
C LYS A 118 0.60 -15.70 3.83
N GLY A 119 1.03 -15.56 2.58
CA GLY A 119 2.44 -15.41 2.25
C GLY A 119 2.68 -15.32 0.75
N GLY A 120 3.97 -15.33 0.37
CA GLY A 120 4.40 -15.26 -1.02
C GLY A 120 4.37 -13.84 -1.61
N ILE A 121 4.37 -12.80 -0.77
CA ILE A 121 4.54 -11.40 -1.21
C ILE A 121 5.75 -10.75 -0.57
N VAL A 122 6.43 -9.90 -1.35
CA VAL A 122 7.54 -9.05 -0.88
C VAL A 122 7.13 -7.60 -1.03
N VAL A 123 6.85 -6.95 0.10
CA VAL A 123 6.49 -5.54 0.17
C VAL A 123 7.74 -4.68 0.00
N GLN A 124 7.68 -3.79 -0.99
CA GLN A 124 8.72 -2.80 -1.25
C GLN A 124 8.52 -1.54 -0.40
N GLY A 125 7.26 -1.19 -0.11
CA GLY A 125 6.91 -0.05 0.74
C GLY A 125 5.67 0.68 0.23
N ILE A 126 5.42 1.86 0.78
CA ILE A 126 4.40 2.79 0.28
C ILE A 126 5.07 3.85 -0.59
N GLU A 127 4.60 4.01 -1.81
CA GLU A 127 5.04 5.02 -2.75
C GLU A 127 4.00 6.14 -2.83
N ILE A 128 4.44 7.39 -2.63
CA ILE A 128 3.61 8.59 -2.75
C ILE A 128 4.09 9.34 -3.99
N ARG A 129 3.19 9.55 -4.96
CA ARG A 129 3.54 10.18 -6.24
C ARG A 129 2.43 11.13 -6.73
N PRO A 130 2.79 12.21 -7.44
CA PRO A 130 1.80 13.07 -8.11
C PRO A 130 0.96 12.26 -9.10
N LYS A 131 -0.32 12.60 -9.22
CA LYS A 131 -1.21 12.11 -10.29
C LYS A 131 -1.16 13.01 -11.52
#